data_AF-A0A8I2E0B9-F1
#
_entry.id   AF-A0A8I2E0B9-F1
#
_cell.length_a   1.000
_cell.length_b   1.000
_cell.length_c   1.000
_cell.angle_alpha   90.00
_cell.angle_beta   90.00
_cell.angle_gamma   90.00
#
_symmetry.space_group_name_H-M   'P 1'
#
loop_
_entity.id
_entity.type
_entity.pdbx_description
1 polymer ?
#
loop_
_entity_poly.entity_id
_entity_poly.type
_entity_poly.pdbx_seq_one_letter_code
_entity_poly.pdbx_strand_id
1 'polypeptide(L)'
;MARHASPRTPHAQRALVALATAGAALAAGAATASADSGETIAGLAHTRPTSLGNIDPQAGVQAVTGIVGYVTGPVADLKPNPLAGTGVDPLDNGVGTKVADFQPLTSTALTGPVAQAQSLGSVPVVGQATELLR
;
A
#
# COMPACT_ATOMS: atom_id res chain seq x y z
N MET A 1 -35.72 9.15 -27.69
CA MET A 1 -35.67 9.53 -26.26
C MET A 1 -35.26 8.31 -25.44
N ALA A 2 -33.98 8.18 -25.09
CA ALA A 2 -33.50 7.17 -24.16
C ALA A 2 -32.94 7.90 -22.94
N ARG A 3 -33.72 7.89 -21.86
CA ARG A 3 -33.31 8.39 -20.54
C ARG A 3 -32.40 7.33 -19.93
N HIS A 4 -31.09 7.59 -19.94
CA HIS A 4 -30.12 6.76 -19.26
C HIS A 4 -30.37 6.80 -17.75
N ALA A 5 -30.78 5.66 -17.20
CA ALA A 5 -30.86 5.46 -15.77
C ALA A 5 -29.42 5.35 -15.24
N SER A 6 -28.97 6.34 -14.46
CA SER A 6 -27.73 6.20 -13.70
C SER A 6 -27.87 5.01 -12.74
N PRO A 7 -26.95 4.03 -12.76
CA PRO A 7 -26.88 3.03 -11.71
C PRO A 7 -26.45 3.72 -10.42
N ARG A 8 -27.39 3.90 -9.47
CA ARG A 8 -27.07 4.22 -8.08
C ARG A 8 -26.42 2.99 -7.47
N THR A 9 -25.10 2.98 -7.35
CA THR A 9 -24.36 1.91 -6.68
C THR A 9 -24.20 2.25 -5.20
N PRO A 10 -25.06 1.71 -4.30
CA PRO A 10 -25.08 2.08 -2.88
C PRO A 10 -23.75 1.74 -2.17
N HIS A 11 -22.98 0.79 -2.70
CA HIS A 11 -21.67 0.40 -2.17
C HIS A 11 -20.60 1.48 -2.39
N ALA A 12 -20.61 2.17 -3.54
CA ALA A 12 -19.69 3.26 -3.81
C ALA A 12 -19.94 4.44 -2.86
N GLN A 13 -21.21 4.75 -2.58
CA GLN A 13 -21.58 5.80 -1.65
C GLN A 13 -21.15 5.48 -0.20
N ARG A 14 -21.28 4.22 0.24
CA ARG A 14 -20.81 3.79 1.56
C ARG A 14 -19.29 3.80 1.67
N ALA A 15 -18.57 3.43 0.61
CA ALA A 15 -17.11 3.51 0.56
C ALA A 15 -16.62 4.97 0.65
N LEU A 16 -17.29 5.90 -0.05
CA LEU A 16 -16.95 7.33 0.01
C LEU A 16 -17.20 7.93 1.40
N VAL A 17 -18.27 7.52 2.09
CA VAL A 17 -18.54 7.95 3.47
C VAL A 17 -17.48 7.40 4.43
N ALA A 18 -17.11 6.12 4.31
CA ALA A 18 -16.04 5.53 5.12
C ALA A 18 -14.69 6.22 4.88
N LEU A 19 -14.36 6.53 3.62
CA LEU A 19 -13.14 7.23 3.24
C LEU A 19 -13.11 8.68 3.79
N ALA A 20 -14.24 9.39 3.74
CA ALA A 20 -14.36 10.73 4.30
C ALA A 20 -14.18 10.73 5.84
N THR A 21 -14.74 9.73 6.54
CA THR A 21 -14.56 9.59 7.99
C THR A 21 -13.12 9.23 8.37
N ALA A 22 -12.44 8.40 7.57
CA ALA A 22 -11.04 8.07 7.79
C ALA A 22 -10.11 9.27 7.50
N GLY A 23 -10.40 10.06 6.45
CA GLY A 23 -9.64 11.27 6.13
C GLY A 23 -9.70 12.34 7.21
N ALA A 24 -10.86 12.52 7.86
CA ALA A 24 -11.00 13.45 8.98
C ALA A 24 -10.18 13.02 10.22
N ALA A 25 -10.08 11.71 10.48
CA ALA A 25 -9.25 11.18 11.56
C ALA A 25 -7.75 11.33 11.27
N LEU A 26 -7.33 11.15 10.01
CA LEU A 26 -5.93 11.28 9.61
C LEU A 26 -5.45 12.75 9.59
N ALA A 27 -6.32 13.69 9.19
CA ALA A 27 -6.02 15.13 9.23
C ALA A 27 -5.86 15.67 10.67
N ALA A 28 -6.56 15.09 11.64
CA ALA A 28 -6.39 15.44 13.06
C ALA A 28 -5.03 14.99 13.64
N GLY A 29 -4.40 13.95 13.06
CA GLY A 29 -3.08 13.47 13.48
C GLY A 29 -1.90 14.23 12.86
N ALA A 30 -2.08 14.87 11.69
CA ALA A 30 -1.01 15.60 11.01
C ALA A 30 -0.77 17.03 11.55
N ALA A 31 -1.72 17.59 12.30
CA ALA A 31 -1.64 18.95 12.83
C ALA A 31 -0.68 19.12 14.03
N THR A 32 -0.16 18.03 14.61
CA THR A 32 0.78 18.12 15.76
C THR A 32 2.25 18.20 15.35
N ALA A 33 2.55 18.31 14.06
CA ALA A 33 3.92 18.40 13.54
C ALA A 33 4.37 19.84 13.17
N SER A 34 3.51 20.86 13.29
CA SER A 34 3.90 22.26 13.07
C SER A 34 4.10 22.99 14.40
N ALA A 35 5.36 23.22 14.73
CA ALA A 35 5.80 24.05 15.85
C ALA A 35 5.54 25.55 15.60
N ASP A 36 5.39 26.26 16.72
CA ASP A 36 5.67 27.68 16.95
C ASP A 36 4.86 28.75 16.20
N SER A 37 3.95 29.42 16.93
CA SER A 37 3.99 30.88 17.09
C SER A 37 2.99 31.31 18.18
N GLY A 38 3.39 32.33 18.93
CA GLY A 38 2.80 32.75 20.18
C GLY A 38 1.31 33.13 20.13
N GLU A 39 0.72 33.01 21.31
CA GLU A 39 -0.23 34.00 21.85
C GLU A 39 -1.38 34.40 20.91
N THR A 40 -2.47 33.61 20.91
CA THR A 40 -3.88 34.08 20.98
C THR A 40 -4.82 32.86 21.02
N ILE A 41 -4.82 32.04 22.08
CA ILE A 41 -5.92 31.07 22.31
C ILE A 41 -6.21 30.88 23.82
N ALA A 42 -6.05 31.92 24.65
CA ALA A 42 -6.53 31.83 26.04
C ALA A 42 -8.07 31.78 26.15
N GLY A 43 -8.78 32.21 25.08
CA GLY A 43 -10.25 32.35 25.06
C GLY A 43 -11.05 31.18 24.47
N LEU A 44 -10.42 30.22 23.77
CA LEU A 44 -11.12 29.04 23.22
C LEU A 44 -10.86 27.76 24.02
N ALA A 45 -10.10 27.85 25.11
CA ALA A 45 -9.69 26.74 25.96
C ALA A 45 -10.83 26.09 26.79
N HIS A 46 -12.07 26.58 26.68
CA HIS A 46 -13.19 26.18 27.55
C HIS A 46 -14.30 25.36 26.87
N THR A 47 -14.15 24.92 25.60
CA THR A 47 -15.21 24.12 24.91
C THR A 47 -14.73 22.85 24.21
N ARG A 48 -13.48 22.41 24.42
CA ARG A 48 -13.06 21.06 24.01
C ARG A 48 -12.44 20.34 25.20
N PRO A 49 -12.94 19.16 25.57
CA PRO A 49 -12.14 18.24 26.37
C PRO A 49 -10.94 17.85 25.51
N THR A 50 -9.80 18.50 25.72
CA THR A 50 -8.49 18.07 25.16
C THR A 50 -7.85 16.98 26.02
N SER A 51 -8.56 16.49 27.03
CA SER A 51 -8.23 15.23 27.66
C SER A 51 -8.63 14.11 26.71
N LEU A 52 -7.69 13.75 25.84
CA LEU A 52 -7.62 12.38 25.34
C LEU A 52 -7.70 11.52 26.60
N GLY A 53 -8.70 10.65 26.69
CA GLY A 53 -8.80 9.70 27.81
C GLY A 53 -7.54 8.82 27.88
N ASN A 54 -7.57 7.75 28.64
CA ASN A 54 -6.43 6.83 28.65
C ASN A 54 -6.27 6.20 27.25
N ILE A 55 -5.38 6.76 26.42
CA ILE A 55 -5.03 6.19 25.12
C ILE A 55 -4.02 5.10 25.41
N ASP A 56 -4.38 3.88 25.05
CA ASP A 56 -3.42 2.80 25.00
C ASP A 56 -2.66 2.88 23.66
N PRO A 57 -1.38 3.32 23.65
CA PRO A 57 -0.59 3.34 22.43
C PRO A 57 -0.38 1.93 21.84
N GLN A 58 -0.43 0.88 22.67
CA GLN A 58 -0.32 -0.50 22.20
C GLN A 58 -1.54 -0.91 21.38
N ALA A 59 -2.75 -0.50 21.78
CA ALA A 59 -3.96 -0.74 21.00
C ALA A 59 -3.90 -0.07 19.61
N GLY A 60 -3.31 1.13 19.52
CA GLY A 60 -3.08 1.81 18.24
C GLY A 60 -2.11 1.06 17.34
N VAL A 61 -0.98 0.60 17.89
CA VAL A 61 0.01 -0.21 17.14
C VAL A 61 -0.60 -1.54 16.67
N GLN A 62 -1.33 -2.24 17.53
CA GLN A 62 -2.00 -3.50 17.19
C GLN A 62 -3.07 -3.32 16.10
N ALA A 63 -3.82 -2.22 16.14
CA ALA A 63 -4.79 -1.91 15.09
C ALA A 63 -4.10 -1.67 13.74
N VAL A 64 -2.98 -0.94 13.72
CA VAL A 64 -2.21 -0.68 12.50
C VAL A 64 -1.59 -1.96 11.95
N THR A 65 -0.90 -2.76 12.77
CA THR A 65 -0.29 -4.01 12.31
C THR A 65 -1.33 -5.02 11.85
N GLY A 66 -2.47 -5.09 12.53
CA GLY A 66 -3.62 -5.90 12.09
C GLY A 66 -4.11 -5.50 10.70
N ILE A 67 -4.30 -4.20 10.42
CA ILE A 67 -4.72 -3.71 9.10
C ILE A 67 -3.68 -4.01 8.03
N VAL A 68 -2.39 -3.78 8.33
CA VAL A 68 -1.29 -4.00 7.38
C VAL A 68 -1.30 -5.46 6.92
N GLY A 69 -1.38 -6.43 7.84
CA GLY A 69 -1.42 -7.85 7.50
C GLY A 69 -2.59 -8.25 6.60
N TYR A 70 -3.78 -7.66 6.81
CA TYR A 70 -4.96 -7.92 5.94
C TYR A 70 -4.79 -7.36 4.52
N VAL A 71 -3.99 -6.31 4.33
CA VAL A 71 -3.73 -5.73 3.01
C VAL A 71 -2.53 -6.40 2.34
N THR A 72 -1.45 -6.63 3.07
CA THR A 72 -0.20 -7.18 2.52
C THR A 72 -0.31 -8.67 2.24
N GLY A 73 -1.07 -9.43 3.03
CA GLY A 73 -1.26 -10.87 2.83
C GLY A 73 -1.76 -11.22 1.43
N PRO A 74 -2.96 -10.77 1.02
CA PRO A 74 -3.50 -11.08 -0.31
C PRO A 74 -2.64 -10.55 -1.47
N VAL A 75 -1.97 -9.41 -1.29
CA VAL A 75 -1.09 -8.83 -2.31
C VAL A 75 0.20 -9.61 -2.44
N ALA A 76 0.80 -10.06 -1.33
CA ALA A 76 2.03 -10.84 -1.32
C ALA A 76 1.87 -12.16 -2.10
N ASP A 77 0.66 -12.73 -2.13
CA ASP A 77 0.35 -13.97 -2.84
C ASP A 77 0.09 -13.77 -4.35
N LEU A 78 0.03 -12.53 -4.85
CA LEU A 78 -0.19 -12.26 -6.27
C LEU A 78 1.05 -12.60 -7.11
N LYS A 79 0.83 -13.23 -8.26
CA LYS A 79 1.90 -13.45 -9.25
C LYS A 79 2.32 -12.10 -9.86
N PRO A 80 3.60 -11.70 -9.80
CA PRO A 80 4.05 -10.40 -10.31
C PRO A 80 3.87 -10.28 -11.82
N ASN A 81 4.08 -11.39 -12.54
CA ASN A 81 3.93 -11.49 -13.98
C ASN A 81 2.86 -12.52 -14.34
N PRO A 82 1.58 -12.16 -14.48
CA PRO A 82 0.50 -13.10 -14.81
C PRO A 82 0.74 -13.89 -16.10
N LEU A 83 1.50 -13.33 -17.05
CA LEU A 83 1.81 -13.91 -18.35
C LEU A 83 3.02 -14.85 -18.31
N ALA A 84 3.63 -15.09 -17.14
CA ALA A 84 4.80 -15.97 -17.02
C ALA A 84 4.53 -17.37 -17.58
N GLY A 85 5.41 -17.83 -18.48
CA GLY A 85 5.30 -19.12 -19.14
C GLY A 85 4.35 -19.15 -20.34
N THR A 86 3.81 -18.01 -20.76
CA THR A 86 3.03 -17.89 -21.99
C THR A 86 3.93 -17.47 -23.16
N GLY A 87 3.54 -17.77 -24.40
CA GLY A 87 4.27 -17.33 -25.59
C GLY A 87 4.24 -15.82 -25.85
N VAL A 88 3.54 -15.05 -25.00
CA VAL A 88 3.44 -13.58 -25.06
C VAL A 88 3.94 -12.93 -23.77
N ASP A 89 4.73 -13.66 -22.96
CA ASP A 89 5.34 -13.13 -21.75
C ASP A 89 6.26 -11.94 -22.11
N PRO A 90 5.93 -10.71 -21.68
CA PRO A 90 6.74 -9.56 -22.03
C PRO A 90 8.15 -9.63 -21.42
N LEU A 91 8.31 -10.30 -20.27
CA LEU A 91 9.57 -10.35 -19.54
C LEU A 91 10.50 -11.48 -20.03
N ASP A 92 10.02 -12.33 -20.93
CA ASP A 92 10.82 -13.36 -21.61
C ASP A 92 11.40 -12.88 -22.95
N ASN A 93 11.20 -11.60 -23.31
CA ASN A 93 11.83 -10.97 -24.47
C ASN A 93 13.29 -10.58 -24.19
N GLY A 94 14.11 -11.59 -23.90
CA GLY A 94 15.50 -11.43 -23.54
C GLY A 94 16.42 -11.07 -24.70
N VAL A 95 17.47 -10.31 -24.40
CA VAL A 95 18.67 -10.21 -25.25
C VAL A 95 19.87 -10.75 -24.48
N GLY A 96 20.80 -11.38 -25.20
CA GLY A 96 22.00 -11.96 -24.62
C GLY A 96 23.24 -11.54 -25.39
N THR A 97 24.33 -11.28 -24.66
CA THR A 97 25.65 -11.05 -25.24
C THR A 97 26.68 -11.93 -24.55
N LYS A 98 27.71 -12.32 -25.30
CA LYS A 98 28.87 -13.03 -24.78
C LYS A 98 30.11 -12.41 -25.39
N VAL A 99 31.08 -12.08 -24.53
CA VAL A 99 32.38 -11.58 -24.96
C VAL A 99 33.39 -12.70 -24.69
N ALA A 100 34.06 -13.19 -25.73
CA ALA A 100 35.04 -14.28 -25.66
C ALA A 100 34.52 -15.50 -24.86
N ASP A 101 35.28 -15.92 -23.85
CA ASP A 101 35.07 -17.07 -22.98
C ASP A 101 34.38 -16.71 -21.65
N PHE A 102 33.99 -15.44 -21.44
CA PHE A 102 33.21 -15.05 -20.26
C PHE A 102 31.82 -15.69 -20.23
N GLN A 103 31.23 -15.74 -19.03
CA GLN A 103 29.85 -16.13 -18.85
C GLN A 103 28.93 -15.19 -19.66
N PRO A 104 27.98 -15.71 -20.46
CA PRO A 104 27.00 -14.89 -21.15
C PRO A 104 26.19 -14.02 -20.19
N LEU A 105 25.94 -12.78 -20.59
CA LEU A 105 25.05 -11.87 -19.89
C LEU A 105 23.74 -11.79 -20.65
N THR A 106 22.62 -12.02 -19.96
CA THR A 106 21.28 -11.90 -20.53
C THR A 106 20.46 -10.89 -19.74
N SER A 107 19.58 -10.17 -20.42
CA SER A 107 18.60 -9.33 -19.71
C SER A 107 17.64 -10.17 -18.86
N THR A 108 17.38 -11.42 -19.26
CA THR A 108 16.56 -12.36 -18.49
C THR A 108 17.16 -12.74 -17.15
N ALA A 109 18.49 -12.64 -16.96
CA ALA A 109 19.10 -12.83 -15.65
C ALA A 109 18.66 -11.75 -14.64
N LEU A 110 18.31 -10.56 -15.12
CA LEU A 110 17.84 -9.44 -14.30
C LEU A 110 16.32 -9.44 -14.12
N THR A 111 15.57 -9.83 -15.15
CA THR A 111 14.09 -9.88 -15.07
C THR A 111 13.59 -11.18 -14.44
N GLY A 112 14.41 -12.24 -14.45
CA GLY A 112 14.05 -13.57 -14.01
C GLY A 112 13.41 -13.65 -12.61
N PRO A 113 14.00 -13.01 -11.59
CA PRO A 113 13.42 -13.02 -10.24
C PRO A 113 12.00 -12.45 -10.15
N VAL A 114 11.61 -11.58 -11.07
CA VAL A 114 10.25 -11.02 -11.15
C VAL A 114 9.38 -11.82 -12.11
N ALA A 115 9.94 -12.25 -13.24
CA ALA A 115 9.20 -12.90 -14.31
C ALA A 115 8.73 -14.31 -13.95
N GLN A 116 9.50 -15.09 -13.19
CA GLN A 116 9.19 -16.48 -12.84
C GLN A 116 8.71 -16.67 -11.40
N ALA A 117 8.67 -15.59 -10.61
CA ALA A 117 8.15 -15.62 -9.25
C ALA A 117 6.69 -16.10 -9.21
N GLN A 118 6.41 -17.02 -8.29
CA GLN A 118 5.04 -17.54 -8.09
C GLN A 118 4.17 -16.54 -7.33
N SER A 119 4.79 -15.66 -6.55
CA SER A 119 4.14 -14.62 -5.76
C SER A 119 5.05 -13.41 -5.55
N LEU A 120 4.50 -12.24 -5.24
CA LEU A 120 5.28 -11.05 -4.86
C LEU A 120 6.14 -11.31 -3.60
N GLY A 121 5.65 -12.12 -2.67
CA GLY A 121 6.39 -12.58 -1.50
C GLY A 121 7.58 -13.49 -1.82
N SER A 122 7.66 -14.05 -3.03
CA SER A 122 8.79 -14.86 -3.50
C SER A 122 9.86 -14.06 -4.27
N VAL A 123 9.57 -12.79 -4.59
CA VAL A 123 10.54 -11.92 -5.27
C VAL A 123 11.62 -11.49 -4.28
N PRO A 124 12.93 -11.56 -4.62
CA PRO A 124 13.99 -11.09 -3.73
C PRO A 124 13.78 -9.64 -3.26
N VAL A 125 14.20 -9.34 -2.03
CA VAL A 125 13.99 -8.05 -1.33
C VAL A 125 12.52 -7.74 -1.01
N VAL A 126 11.61 -7.88 -1.97
CA VAL A 126 10.15 -7.70 -1.76
C VAL A 126 9.63 -8.71 -0.75
N GLY A 127 10.01 -9.99 -0.89
CA GLY A 127 9.66 -11.05 0.04
C GLY A 127 10.10 -10.78 1.48
N GLN A 128 11.31 -10.23 1.63
CA GLN A 128 11.83 -9.84 2.94
C GLN A 128 11.01 -8.69 3.53
N ALA A 129 10.63 -7.70 2.72
CA ALA A 129 9.78 -6.61 3.16
C ALA A 129 8.36 -7.08 3.52
N THR A 130 7.79 -8.03 2.78
CA THR A 130 6.45 -8.58 3.10
C THR A 130 6.45 -9.40 4.38
N GLU A 131 7.52 -10.14 4.69
CA GLU A 131 7.67 -10.85 5.96
C GLU A 131 7.73 -9.91 7.17
N LEU A 132 8.34 -8.73 7.02
CA LEU A 132 8.37 -7.71 8.08
C LEU A 132 6.99 -7.07 8.35
N LEU A 133 6.04 -7.23 7.44
CA LEU A 133 4.71 -6.64 7.49
C LEU A 133 3.62 -7.65 7.86
N ARG A 134 4.00 -8.89 8.16
CA ARG A 134 3.09 -9.99 8.54
C ARG A 134 3.17 -10.27 10.03
#